data_AF-A0AA88S8H0-F1
#
_entry.id   AF-A0AA88S8H0-F1
#
_cell.length_a   1.000
_cell.length_b   1.000
_cell.length_c   1.000
_cell.angle_alpha   90.00
_cell.angle_beta   90.00
_cell.angle_gamma   90.00
#
_symmetry.space_group_name_H-M   'P 1'
#
loop_
_entity.id
_entity.type
_entity.pdbx_description
1 polymer ?
#
loop_
_entity_poly.entity_id
_entity_poly.type
_entity_poly.pdbx_seq_one_letter_code
_entity_poly.pdbx_strand_id
1 'polypeptide(L)'
;MIQSQQSALKQTLKNLEMENVDVYLVHWPVKLKPWVACAIPKEDEFEHLDLQTTRSGMEKCLEMGLCRGIGKDPTVLNFASVPPAVNQFCGELGIHVSAYSSHEAPGDCWESNAVVENPTIQSIALKHSNPCS
;
A
#
# COMPACT_ATOMS: atom_id res chain seq x y z
N MET A 1 14.03 -15.09 -9.53
CA MET A 1 13.80 -15.87 -8.28
C MET A 1 12.45 -15.43 -7.75
N ILE A 2 11.43 -16.31 -7.75
CA ILE A 2 10.09 -15.94 -7.25
C ILE A 2 10.22 -15.79 -5.73
N GLN A 3 10.14 -14.58 -5.20
CA GLN A 3 10.18 -14.36 -3.76
C GLN A 3 8.79 -14.63 -3.18
N SER A 4 8.71 -15.48 -2.15
CA SER A 4 7.49 -15.63 -1.35
C SER A 4 7.25 -14.37 -0.52
N GLN A 5 6.01 -14.15 -0.06
CA GLN A 5 5.66 -13.01 0.81
C GLN A 5 6.59 -12.89 2.03
N GLN A 6 6.94 -14.02 2.65
CA GLN A 6 7.88 -14.07 3.78
C GLN A 6 9.29 -13.63 3.37
N SER A 7 9.76 -14.04 2.20
CA SER A 7 11.09 -13.66 1.69
C SER A 7 11.15 -12.16 1.41
N ALA A 8 10.12 -11.62 0.76
CA ALA A 8 10.02 -10.19 0.45
C ALA A 8 9.95 -9.34 1.73
N LEU A 9 9.14 -9.73 2.71
CA LEU A 9 9.03 -9.02 3.97
C LEU A 9 10.32 -9.11 4.79
N LYS A 10 10.97 -10.27 4.87
CA LYS A 10 12.27 -10.42 5.54
C LYS A 10 13.35 -9.55 4.90
N GLN A 11 13.37 -9.45 3.57
CA GLN A 11 14.29 -8.56 2.87
C GLN A 11 14.01 -7.09 3.21
N THR A 12 12.74 -6.70 3.28
CA THR A 12 12.33 -5.35 3.68
C THR A 12 12.76 -5.05 5.11
N LEU A 13 12.49 -5.96 6.05
CA LEU A 13 12.91 -5.85 7.45
C LEU A 13 14.42 -5.72 7.59
N LYS A 14 15.19 -6.49 6.81
CA LYS A 14 16.65 -6.37 6.76
C LYS A 14 17.09 -5.00 6.25
N ASN A 15 16.44 -4.46 5.21
CA ASN A 15 16.77 -3.16 4.64
C ASN A 15 16.42 -2.00 5.58
N LEU A 16 15.37 -2.16 6.38
CA LEU A 16 14.93 -1.18 7.37
C LEU A 16 15.63 -1.34 8.74
N GLU A 17 16.42 -2.40 8.91
CA GLU A 17 17.03 -2.78 10.19
C GLU A 17 15.99 -2.96 11.31
N MET A 18 14.84 -3.56 10.99
CA MET A 18 13.71 -3.78 11.90
C MET A 18 13.44 -5.28 12.10
N GLU A 19 12.85 -5.62 13.25
CA GLU A 19 12.43 -7.00 13.55
C GLU A 19 11.01 -7.30 13.04
N ASN A 20 10.14 -6.29 13.02
CA ASN A 20 8.77 -6.39 12.50
C ASN A 20 8.27 -5.03 11.98
N VAL A 21 7.17 -5.05 11.21
CA VAL A 21 6.41 -3.86 10.82
C VAL A 21 5.02 -3.87 11.43
N ASP A 22 4.46 -2.72 11.78
CA ASP A 22 3.10 -2.69 12.31
C ASP A 22 2.06 -3.16 11.28
N VAL A 23 2.22 -2.77 10.01
CA VAL A 23 1.26 -3.09 8.94
C VAL A 23 1.98 -3.51 7.67
N TYR A 24 1.57 -4.64 7.09
CA TYR A 24 2.03 -5.12 5.77
C TYR A 24 0.87 -5.11 4.76
N LEU A 25 1.06 -4.44 3.62
CA LEU A 25 0.02 -4.19 2.62
C LEU A 25 0.40 -4.82 1.28
N VAL A 26 -0.61 -5.26 0.52
CA VAL A 26 -0.45 -5.49 -0.92
C VAL A 26 -0.43 -4.12 -1.59
N HIS A 27 0.69 -3.76 -2.22
CA HIS A 27 0.86 -2.43 -2.82
C HIS A 27 -0.07 -2.21 -4.03
N TRP A 28 -0.21 -3.23 -4.89
CA TRP A 28 -1.16 -3.27 -6.00
C TRP A 28 -1.69 -4.69 -6.18
N PRO A 29 -2.97 -4.89 -6.56
CA PRO A 29 -3.57 -6.20 -6.79
C PRO A 29 -3.15 -6.77 -8.15
N VAL A 30 -1.86 -6.74 -8.47
CA VAL A 30 -1.28 -7.27 -9.71
C VAL A 30 -0.03 -8.10 -9.39
N LYS A 31 0.24 -9.09 -10.23
CA LYS A 31 1.47 -9.87 -10.18
C LYS A 31 2.30 -9.54 -11.41
N LEU A 32 3.56 -9.16 -11.19
CA LEU A 32 4.52 -8.88 -12.26
C LEU A 32 5.52 -10.02 -12.39
N LYS A 33 6.03 -10.20 -13.61
CA LYS A 33 7.14 -11.14 -13.85
C LYS A 33 8.38 -10.73 -13.03
N PRO A 34 9.21 -11.68 -12.57
CA PRO A 34 10.29 -11.38 -11.60
C PRO A 34 11.39 -10.42 -12.05
N TRP A 35 11.49 -10.13 -13.35
CA TRP A 35 12.50 -9.22 -13.92
C TRP A 35 11.98 -7.80 -14.19
N VAL A 36 10.69 -7.56 -13.94
CA VAL A 36 10.06 -6.25 -14.16
C VAL A 36 10.46 -5.34 -13.00
N ALA A 37 11.10 -4.22 -13.33
CA ALA A 37 11.54 -3.22 -12.36
C ALA A 37 11.05 -1.81 -12.70
N CYS A 38 10.29 -1.64 -13.78
CA CYS A 38 9.77 -0.35 -14.21
C CYS A 38 8.46 0.00 -13.49
N ALA A 39 8.27 1.30 -13.23
CA ALA A 39 7.04 1.83 -12.63
C ALA A 39 5.81 1.67 -13.54
N ILE A 40 6.02 1.52 -14.85
CA ILE A 40 4.97 1.30 -15.86
C ILE A 40 5.31 0.01 -16.62
N PRO A 41 4.77 -1.14 -16.17
CA PRO A 41 4.95 -2.43 -16.85
C PRO A 41 4.19 -2.49 -18.17
N LYS A 42 4.67 -3.32 -19.11
CA LYS A 42 3.94 -3.67 -20.33
C LYS A 42 2.85 -4.70 -20.05
N GLU A 43 1.86 -4.79 -20.93
CA GLU A 43 0.74 -5.73 -20.77
C GLU A 43 1.20 -7.20 -20.69
N ASP A 44 2.22 -7.58 -21.46
CA ASP A 44 2.78 -8.93 -21.45
C ASP A 44 3.66 -9.23 -20.22
N GLU A 45 3.89 -8.26 -19.35
CA GLU A 45 4.69 -8.39 -18.13
C GLU A 45 3.85 -8.73 -16.88
N PHE A 46 2.52 -8.75 -17.02
CA PHE A 46 1.60 -9.20 -15.99
C PHE A 46 1.45 -10.72 -15.99
N GLU A 47 1.32 -11.29 -14.80
CA GLU A 47 0.98 -12.69 -14.58
C GLU A 47 -0.33 -12.81 -13.83
N HIS A 48 -0.93 -14.00 -13.88
CA HIS A 48 -2.09 -14.31 -13.06
C HIS A 48 -1.76 -14.17 -11.57
N LEU A 49 -2.51 -13.31 -10.88
CA LEU A 49 -2.43 -13.13 -9.45
C LEU A 49 -3.38 -14.09 -8.75
N ASP A 50 -2.82 -15.03 -7.99
CA ASP A 50 -3.58 -15.81 -7.02
C ASP A 50 -3.64 -15.04 -5.69
N LEU A 51 -4.78 -14.39 -5.49
CA LEU A 51 -5.06 -13.61 -4.28
C LEU A 51 -5.16 -14.49 -3.03
N GLN A 52 -5.64 -15.73 -3.16
CA GLN A 52 -5.78 -16.64 -2.02
C GLN A 52 -4.40 -17.07 -1.51
N THR A 53 -3.53 -17.52 -2.42
CA THR A 53 -2.14 -17.86 -2.08
C THR A 53 -1.37 -16.65 -1.55
N THR A 54 -1.61 -15.46 -2.12
CA THR A 54 -1.01 -14.21 -1.63
C THR A 54 -1.45 -13.91 -0.20
N ARG A 55 -2.76 -13.99 0.09
CA ARG A 55 -3.32 -13.76 1.42
C ARG A 55 -2.79 -14.76 2.45
N SER A 56 -2.78 -16.05 2.14
CA SER A 56 -2.21 -17.07 3.04
C SER A 56 -0.73 -16.84 3.30
N GLY A 57 0.02 -16.36 2.30
CA GLY A 57 1.41 -15.94 2.46
C GLY A 57 1.57 -14.79 3.47
N MET A 58 0.66 -13.81 3.45
CA MET A 58 0.64 -12.69 4.39
C MET A 58 0.21 -13.12 5.80
N GLU A 59 -0.79 -13.99 5.92
CA GLU A 59 -1.23 -14.55 7.21
C GLU A 59 -0.08 -15.31 7.90
N LYS A 60 0.73 -16.03 7.13
CA LYS A 60 1.93 -16.67 7.67
C LYS A 60 3.00 -15.66 8.14
N CYS A 61 3.10 -14.49 7.50
CA CYS A 61 3.98 -13.42 8.01
C CYS A 61 3.50 -12.89 9.37
N LEU A 62 2.18 -12.81 9.58
CA LEU A 62 1.57 -12.45 10.85
C LEU A 62 1.87 -13.51 11.93
N GLU A 63 1.68 -14.80 11.62
CA GLU A 63 1.99 -15.92 12.53
C GLU A 63 3.46 -15.94 12.95
N MET A 64 4.36 -15.57 12.04
CA MET A 64 5.80 -15.50 12.30
C MET A 64 6.22 -14.23 13.07
N GLY A 65 5.29 -13.33 13.39
CA GLY A 65 5.58 -12.06 14.06
C GLY A 65 6.35 -11.05 13.22
N LEU A 66 6.41 -11.24 11.89
CA LEU A 66 7.09 -10.31 10.98
C LEU A 66 6.28 -9.03 10.75
N CYS A 67 4.97 -9.10 10.97
CA CYS A 67 4.11 -7.93 11.02
C CYS A 67 3.07 -8.07 12.15
N ARG A 68 2.48 -6.94 12.57
CA ARG A 68 1.42 -6.91 13.60
C ARG A 68 0.01 -6.83 12.99
N GLY A 69 -0.08 -6.46 11.71
CA GLY A 69 -1.31 -6.37 10.96
C GLY A 69 -1.09 -6.52 9.46
N ILE A 70 -2.13 -6.91 8.76
CA ILE A 70 -2.15 -7.03 7.30
C ILE A 70 -3.28 -6.17 6.71
N GLY A 71 -3.02 -5.59 5.54
CA GLY A 71 -3.93 -4.69 4.83
C GLY A 71 -5.17 -5.33 4.25
N LYS A 72 -6.17 -4.50 3.98
CA LYS A 72 -7.33 -4.86 3.16
C LYS A 72 -6.96 -4.74 1.70
N ASP A 73 -7.12 -5.83 0.97
CA ASP A 73 -7.30 -5.80 -0.48
C ASP A 73 -8.83 -5.81 -0.74
N PRO A 74 -9.39 -4.85 -1.50
CA PRO A 74 -10.83 -4.79 -1.77
C PRO A 74 -11.38 -6.07 -2.42
N THR A 75 -10.53 -6.87 -3.04
CA THR A 75 -10.89 -8.09 -3.79
C THR A 75 -10.94 -9.36 -2.92
N VAL A 76 -10.45 -9.31 -1.67
CA VAL A 76 -10.15 -10.50 -0.83
C VAL A 76 -11.16 -10.69 0.32
N LEU A 77 -12.18 -9.84 0.43
CA LEU A 77 -13.13 -9.85 1.55
C LEU A 77 -13.86 -11.18 1.77
N ASN A 78 -14.02 -12.02 0.74
CA ASN A 78 -14.79 -13.26 0.86
C ASN A 78 -14.02 -14.43 1.50
N PHE A 79 -12.68 -14.35 1.64
CA PHE A 79 -11.87 -15.50 2.06
C PHE A 79 -10.82 -15.19 3.15
N ALA A 80 -10.82 -13.98 3.72
CA ALA A 80 -9.85 -13.59 4.73
C ALA A 80 -10.18 -14.21 6.10
N SER A 81 -9.21 -14.91 6.71
CA SER A 81 -9.38 -15.46 8.07
C SER A 81 -9.09 -14.42 9.15
N VAL A 82 -8.16 -13.49 8.85
CA VAL A 82 -7.84 -12.35 9.72
C VAL A 82 -8.47 -11.08 9.14
N PRO A 83 -9.25 -10.31 9.93
CA PRO A 83 -9.79 -9.03 9.48
C PRO A 83 -8.65 -8.05 9.19
N PRO A 84 -8.68 -7.31 8.07
CA PRO A 84 -7.63 -6.38 7.74
C PRO A 84 -7.60 -5.17 8.68
N ALA A 85 -6.40 -4.74 9.09
CA ALA A 85 -6.22 -3.65 10.05
C ALA A 85 -6.34 -2.26 9.42
N VAL A 86 -5.90 -2.12 8.16
CA VAL A 86 -5.84 -0.84 7.43
C VAL A 86 -6.34 -1.03 6.00
N ASN A 87 -7.08 -0.05 5.47
CA ASN A 87 -7.47 0.05 4.07
C ASN A 87 -6.94 1.38 3.51
N GLN A 88 -6.24 1.37 2.38
CA GLN A 88 -5.87 2.63 1.71
C GLN A 88 -7.01 3.19 0.82
N PHE A 89 -8.15 2.48 0.74
CA PHE A 89 -9.36 2.88 0.02
C PHE A 89 -10.54 3.15 1.00
N CYS A 90 -11.58 3.88 0.55
CA CYS A 90 -12.76 4.26 1.36
C CYS A 90 -13.38 3.10 2.18
N GLY A 91 -13.96 3.42 3.33
CA GLY A 91 -14.41 2.45 4.33
C GLY A 91 -15.90 2.51 4.70
N GLU A 92 -16.55 1.34 4.69
CA GLU A 92 -17.85 1.08 5.34
C GLU A 92 -17.74 0.00 6.46
N LEU A 93 -16.55 -0.53 6.72
CA LEU A 93 -16.36 -1.76 7.54
C LEU A 93 -15.62 -1.56 8.87
N GLY A 94 -15.53 -0.34 9.39
CA GLY A 94 -14.83 -0.07 10.67
C GLY A 94 -13.30 -0.27 10.64
N ILE A 95 -12.70 -0.24 9.44
CA ILE A 95 -11.26 -0.38 9.22
C ILE A 95 -10.62 1.02 9.13
N HIS A 96 -9.42 1.21 9.68
CA HIS A 96 -8.68 2.46 9.56
C HIS A 96 -8.39 2.77 8.08
N VAL A 97 -8.76 3.98 7.62
CA VAL A 97 -8.49 4.44 6.25
C VAL A 97 -7.25 5.34 6.24
N SER A 98 -6.25 5.00 5.43
CA SER A 98 -5.04 5.82 5.23
C SER A 98 -4.99 6.34 3.80
N ALA A 99 -4.95 7.66 3.62
CA ALA A 99 -4.87 8.26 2.28
C ALA A 99 -3.42 8.31 1.77
N TYR A 100 -3.17 7.73 0.60
CA TYR A 100 -1.93 7.89 -0.16
C TYR A 100 -2.01 9.15 -1.05
N SER A 101 -0.87 9.79 -1.32
CA SER A 101 -0.79 11.05 -2.09
C SER A 101 -1.81 12.12 -1.68
N SER A 102 -1.97 12.36 -0.36
CA SER A 102 -2.98 13.28 0.18
C SER A 102 -2.88 14.74 -0.31
N HIS A 103 -1.74 15.11 -0.90
CA HIS A 103 -1.49 16.43 -1.49
C HIS A 103 -1.14 16.36 -2.99
N GLU A 104 -1.47 15.27 -3.69
CA GLU A 104 -1.13 15.06 -5.13
C GLU A 104 0.38 15.09 -5.44
N ALA A 105 1.21 14.58 -4.51
CA ALA A 105 2.67 14.41 -4.66
C ALA A 105 3.34 15.46 -5.58
N PRO A 106 3.25 16.76 -5.21
CA PRO A 106 3.61 17.86 -6.10
C PRO A 106 5.11 17.78 -6.44
N GLY A 107 5.42 17.63 -7.72
CA GLY A 107 6.79 17.46 -8.24
C GLY A 107 7.04 16.16 -9.00
N ASP A 108 6.13 15.18 -8.93
CA ASP A 108 6.20 13.98 -9.75
C ASP A 108 5.78 14.27 -11.20
N CYS A 109 6.48 13.67 -12.17
CA CYS A 109 6.28 13.99 -13.60
C CYS A 109 4.93 13.52 -14.19
N TRP A 110 4.06 12.93 -13.37
CA TRP A 110 2.75 12.39 -13.78
C TRP A 110 1.59 12.87 -12.89
N GLU A 111 1.86 13.59 -11.80
CA GLU A 111 0.82 14.13 -10.90
C GLU A 111 0.60 15.63 -11.13
N SER A 112 -0.53 16.14 -10.65
CA SER A 112 -0.96 17.53 -10.84
C SER A 112 -0.80 18.32 -9.54
N ASN A 113 -0.65 19.65 -9.62
CA ASN A 113 -0.64 20.51 -8.43
C ASN A 113 -2.05 21.03 -8.05
N ALA A 114 -3.13 20.50 -8.63
CA ALA A 114 -4.47 21.06 -8.56
C ALA A 114 -5.03 21.17 -7.13
N VAL A 115 -4.66 20.27 -6.22
CA VAL A 115 -5.06 20.31 -4.81
C VAL A 115 -4.34 21.44 -4.07
N VAL A 116 -3.02 21.58 -4.26
CA VAL A 116 -2.24 22.65 -3.61
C VAL A 116 -2.57 24.03 -4.19
N GLU A 117 -2.86 24.08 -5.49
CA GLU A 117 -3.24 25.30 -6.21
C GLU A 117 -4.73 25.65 -6.08
N ASN A 118 -5.52 24.84 -5.35
CA ASN A 118 -6.94 25.09 -5.20
C ASN A 118 -7.19 26.42 -4.45
N PRO A 119 -7.95 27.38 -5.02
CA PRO A 119 -8.14 28.69 -4.42
C PRO A 119 -8.87 28.64 -3.07
N THR A 120 -9.72 27.63 -2.87
CA THR A 120 -10.40 27.40 -1.59
C THR A 120 -9.40 26.96 -0.52
N ILE A 121 -8.52 26.01 -0.84
CA ILE A 121 -7.48 25.52 0.07
C ILE A 121 -6.50 26.65 0.44
N GLN A 122 -6.07 27.45 -0.54
CA GLN A 122 -5.21 28.62 -0.30
C GLN A 122 -5.90 29.67 0.58
N SER A 123 -7.19 29.95 0.37
CA SER A 123 -7.94 30.91 1.20
C SER A 123 -8.03 30.46 2.67
N ILE A 124 -8.16 29.16 2.92
CA ILE A 124 -8.19 28.57 4.26
C ILE A 124 -6.80 28.64 4.89
N ALA A 125 -5.74 28.27 4.15
CA ALA A 125 -4.36 28.34 4.62
C ALA A 125 -3.97 29.77 5.05
N LEU A 126 -4.33 30.78 4.23
CA LEU A 126 -4.12 32.19 4.53
C LEU A 126 -4.87 32.64 5.79
N LYS A 127 -6.13 32.21 5.94
CA LYS A 127 -6.97 32.53 7.10
C LYS A 127 -6.40 31.96 8.42
N HIS A 128 -5.73 30.82 8.35
CA HIS A 128 -5.25 30.10 9.53
C HIS A 128 -3.74 30.24 9.80
N SER A 129 -2.99 30.99 8.98
CA SER A 129 -1.57 31.36 9.18
C SER A 129 -0.67 30.20 9.64
N ASN A 130 -0.92 29.00 9.15
CA ASN A 130 -0.02 27.85 9.28
C ASN A 130 0.34 27.40 7.88
N PRO A 131 1.51 27.79 7.34
CA PRO A 131 2.07 27.03 6.23
C PRO A 131 2.39 25.64 6.79
N CYS A 132 1.62 24.63 6.39
CA CYS A 132 1.93 23.24 6.71
C CYS A 132 3.31 22.91 6.12
N SER A 133 4.32 22.84 6.98
CA SER A 133 5.66 22.31 6.72
C SER A 133 5.74 20.84 7.10
#